data_AF-A0A0F9KVN4-F1
#
_entry.id   AF-A0A0F9KVN4-F1
#
_cell.length_a   1.000
_cell.length_b   1.000
_cell.length_c   1.000
_cell.angle_alpha   90.00
_cell.angle_beta   90.00
_cell.angle_gamma   90.00
#
_symmetry.space_group_name_H-M   'P 1'
#
loop_
_entity.id
_entity.type
_entity.pdbx_description
1 polymer ?
#
loop_
_entity_poly.entity_id
_entity_poly.type
_entity_poly.pdbx_seq_one_letter_code
_entity_poly.pdbx_strand_id
1 'polypeptide(L)'
;MPDNLNSAYLGQPGSADNLNTPFLPETASEATLNARSDISTRGELHAQGDGVIGGTLTVTGVITNTAKTLLPNGTEADPALGFSSEASLGFYRSAASIVAMTGIGQLSVADGTEALPSLGFESEASLGFYRSAASTVAMTGISQLLVADGTEALPGLGFESEASLGFRRSAASVVEMENGELTIADGGLNLSSCITSTVANGDFLSVTTFADDTGMRANALRIVQSASGISLAIRSGSTTYYLGASTVSEA
;
A
#
# COMPACT_ATOMS: atom_id res chain seq x y z
N MET A 1 15.37 -83.64 54.69
CA MET A 1 16.02 -82.41 54.23
C MET A 1 16.01 -82.41 52.71
N PRO A 2 15.77 -81.26 52.09
CA PRO A 2 14.92 -81.16 50.91
C PRO A 2 15.67 -81.38 49.60
N ASP A 3 14.90 -81.86 48.64
CA ASP A 3 15.16 -81.91 47.20
C ASP A 3 15.40 -80.47 46.68
N ASN A 4 16.60 -80.18 46.20
CA ASN A 4 16.96 -78.90 45.60
C ASN A 4 17.21 -79.09 44.10
N LEU A 5 16.11 -79.13 43.35
CA LEU A 5 16.11 -78.92 41.91
C LEU A 5 16.35 -77.43 41.64
N ASN A 6 17.60 -76.98 41.64
CA ASN A 6 17.97 -75.74 40.97
C ASN A 6 18.40 -76.06 39.53
N SER A 7 17.42 -76.36 38.69
CA SER A 7 17.61 -76.44 37.24
C SER A 7 17.47 -75.04 36.69
N ALA A 8 18.57 -74.44 36.24
CA ALA A 8 18.54 -73.20 35.48
C ALA A 8 17.64 -73.40 34.24
N TYR A 9 16.49 -72.72 34.20
CA TYR A 9 15.61 -72.68 33.04
C TYR A 9 16.31 -71.87 31.94
N LEU A 10 17.18 -72.54 31.18
CA LEU A 10 17.73 -72.02 29.94
C LEU A 10 16.57 -71.96 28.94
N GLY A 11 16.24 -70.73 28.54
CA GLY A 11 15.14 -70.41 27.64
C GLY A 11 15.13 -71.27 26.38
N GLN A 12 13.93 -71.71 26.05
CA GLN A 12 13.62 -72.44 24.83
C GLN A 12 13.89 -71.52 23.61
N PRO A 13 14.68 -71.95 22.61
CA PRO A 13 14.87 -71.18 21.38
C PRO A 13 13.56 -71.21 20.59
N GLY A 14 12.83 -70.09 20.54
CA GLY A 14 11.65 -69.97 19.67
C GLY A 14 10.47 -69.17 20.23
N SER A 15 10.46 -68.77 21.51
CA SER A 15 9.52 -67.74 21.95
C SER A 15 10.11 -66.37 21.62
N ALA A 16 9.50 -65.67 20.67
CA ALA A 16 9.72 -64.24 20.47
C ALA A 16 9.27 -63.49 21.72
N ASP A 17 10.10 -63.51 22.77
CA ASP A 17 10.02 -62.58 23.89
C ASP A 17 10.68 -61.28 23.42
N ASN A 18 9.99 -60.58 22.53
CA ASN A 18 10.47 -59.31 21.95
C ASN A 18 10.25 -58.12 22.91
N LEU A 19 9.83 -58.38 24.13
CA LEU A 19 9.67 -57.37 25.15
C LEU A 19 10.74 -57.63 26.21
N ASN A 20 11.93 -57.09 25.94
CA ASN A 20 12.69 -56.48 27.03
C ASN A 20 11.86 -55.27 27.50
N THR A 21 10.69 -55.49 28.11
CA THR A 21 10.02 -54.47 28.89
C THR A 21 10.99 -54.17 30.01
N PRO A 22 11.63 -52.98 30.04
CA PRO A 22 12.39 -52.62 31.21
C PRO A 22 11.47 -52.80 32.41
N PHE A 23 11.94 -53.53 33.42
CA PHE A 23 11.23 -53.75 34.66
C PHE A 23 10.96 -52.36 35.27
N LEU A 24 9.77 -51.81 35.01
CA LEU A 24 9.35 -50.55 35.60
C LEU A 24 8.79 -50.91 36.98
N PRO A 25 9.38 -50.41 38.08
CA PRO A 25 8.82 -50.64 39.40
C PRO A 25 7.39 -50.08 39.42
N GLU A 26 6.46 -50.87 39.99
CA GLU A 26 5.00 -50.67 40.07
C GLU A 26 4.55 -49.33 40.70
N THR A 27 5.49 -48.48 41.14
CA THR A 27 5.24 -47.16 41.73
C THR A 27 5.90 -45.99 41.00
N ALA A 28 6.57 -46.22 39.86
CA ALA A 28 7.10 -45.14 39.04
C ALA A 28 5.98 -44.51 38.20
N SER A 29 5.30 -43.52 38.78
CA SER A 29 4.35 -42.64 38.07
C SER A 29 4.97 -41.94 36.85
N GLU A 30 6.30 -42.01 36.68
CA GLU A 30 7.03 -41.43 35.56
C GLU A 30 8.20 -42.35 35.16
N ALA A 31 7.98 -43.22 34.18
CA ALA A 31 9.07 -43.91 33.50
C ALA A 31 9.74 -42.94 32.52
N THR A 32 10.86 -42.34 32.92
CA THR A 32 11.66 -41.49 32.04
C THR A 32 12.52 -42.36 31.12
N LEU A 33 12.12 -42.50 29.86
CA LEU A 33 12.95 -43.14 28.83
C LEU A 33 14.04 -42.17 28.37
N ASN A 34 15.28 -42.38 28.84
CA ASN A 34 16.45 -41.59 28.40
C ASN A 34 17.12 -42.24 27.19
N ALA A 35 16.48 -42.19 26.02
CA ALA A 35 17.06 -42.64 24.77
C ALA A 35 18.05 -41.58 24.25
N ARG A 36 19.33 -41.71 24.59
CA ARG A 36 20.40 -40.90 23.99
C ARG A 36 20.94 -41.63 22.76
N SER A 37 21.15 -40.86 21.70
CA SER A 37 21.55 -41.26 20.34
C SER A 37 20.38 -41.78 19.50
N ASP A 38 19.76 -40.83 18.80
CA ASP A 38 18.95 -41.02 17.61
C ASP A 38 17.82 -42.05 17.72
N ILE A 39 16.62 -41.60 18.10
CA ILE A 39 15.38 -42.28 17.71
C ILE A 39 15.23 -42.08 16.20
N SER A 40 16.06 -42.77 15.42
CA SER A 40 15.94 -42.87 13.96
C SER A 40 15.03 -44.05 13.67
N THR A 41 13.74 -43.81 13.84
CA THR A 41 12.72 -44.74 13.38
C THR A 41 11.81 -43.97 12.45
N ARG A 42 11.25 -44.65 11.45
CA ARG A 42 10.06 -44.18 10.72
C ARG A 42 8.85 -44.20 11.67
N GLY A 43 9.01 -43.66 12.87
CA GLY A 43 8.07 -43.69 13.98
C GLY A 43 7.44 -42.31 14.18
N GLU A 44 6.19 -42.31 14.59
CA GLU A 44 5.46 -41.09 14.91
C GLU A 44 5.80 -40.66 16.34
N LEU A 45 6.21 -39.39 16.52
CA LEU A 45 6.23 -38.79 17.84
C LEU A 45 4.79 -38.46 18.24
N HIS A 46 4.20 -39.29 19.10
CA HIS A 46 2.87 -39.05 19.65
C HIS A 46 3.00 -38.57 21.10
N ALA A 47 2.77 -37.29 21.34
CA ALA A 47 2.72 -36.70 22.69
C ALA A 47 1.27 -36.33 23.03
N GLN A 48 0.74 -36.83 24.16
CA GLN A 48 -0.59 -36.48 24.67
C GLN A 48 -0.50 -35.32 25.68
N GLY A 49 0.28 -34.29 25.36
CA GLY A 49 0.61 -33.17 26.23
C GLY A 49 1.73 -32.30 25.66
N ASP A 50 2.47 -31.60 26.51
CA ASP A 50 3.57 -30.73 26.09
C ASP A 50 4.78 -31.56 25.61
N GLY A 51 5.18 -31.33 24.35
CA GLY A 51 6.41 -31.86 23.79
C GLY A 51 7.43 -30.74 23.60
N VAL A 52 8.66 -30.92 24.08
CA VAL A 52 9.76 -29.96 23.87
C VAL A 52 10.82 -30.60 22.99
N ILE A 53 11.14 -29.95 21.88
CA ILE A 53 12.26 -30.34 21.01
C ILE A 53 13.43 -29.42 21.31
N GLY A 54 14.47 -29.98 21.95
CA GLY A 54 15.73 -29.29 22.16
C GLY A 54 16.58 -29.35 20.90
N GLY A 55 16.43 -28.38 19.99
CA GLY A 55 17.22 -28.27 18.76
C GLY A 55 16.41 -27.84 17.55
N THR A 56 16.91 -28.15 16.35
CA THR A 56 16.24 -27.86 15.09
C THR A 56 15.16 -28.89 14.80
N LEU A 57 13.93 -28.44 14.60
CA LEU A 57 12.87 -29.25 14.00
C LEU A 57 12.85 -28.98 12.49
N THR A 58 13.15 -30.00 11.69
CA THR A 58 12.98 -29.95 10.23
C THR A 58 11.71 -30.69 9.83
N VAL A 59 10.77 -29.99 9.22
CA VAL A 59 9.54 -30.58 8.66
C VAL A 59 9.60 -30.48 7.15
N THR A 60 9.52 -31.62 6.45
CA THR A 60 9.54 -31.69 4.98
C THR A 60 8.16 -31.68 4.35
N GLY A 61 7.10 -31.78 5.17
CA GLY A 61 5.70 -31.77 4.76
C GLY A 61 4.93 -30.56 5.29
N VAL A 62 3.61 -30.71 5.37
CA VAL A 62 2.70 -29.67 5.89
C VAL A 62 2.67 -29.71 7.41
N ILE A 63 2.87 -28.57 8.06
CA ILE A 63 2.57 -28.38 9.48
C ILE A 63 1.09 -27.99 9.60
N THR A 64 0.30 -28.83 10.27
CA THR A 64 -1.08 -28.48 10.64
C THR A 64 -1.12 -28.19 12.14
N ASN A 65 -1.41 -26.95 12.51
CA ASN A 65 -1.61 -26.52 13.89
C ASN A 65 -3.02 -25.96 14.03
N THR A 66 -3.84 -26.58 14.88
CA THR A 66 -5.24 -26.17 15.12
C THR A 66 -5.36 -24.98 16.08
N ALA A 67 -4.29 -24.63 16.77
CA ALA A 67 -4.22 -23.51 17.70
C ALA A 67 -3.38 -22.37 17.08
N LYS A 68 -2.43 -21.83 17.85
CA LYS A 68 -1.55 -20.74 17.44
C LYS A 68 -0.14 -21.24 17.24
N THR A 69 0.53 -20.70 16.22
CA THR A 69 1.98 -20.82 16.07
C THR A 69 2.60 -19.53 16.60
N LEU A 70 3.37 -19.63 17.68
CA LEU A 70 4.13 -18.52 18.24
C LEU A 70 5.59 -18.71 17.84
N LEU A 71 6.19 -17.65 17.32
CA LEU A 71 7.58 -17.63 16.90
C LEU A 71 8.36 -16.70 17.81
N PRO A 72 9.67 -16.90 17.99
CA PRO A 72 10.50 -15.93 18.68
C PRO A 72 10.44 -14.57 17.98
N ASN A 73 10.82 -13.51 18.70
CA ASN A 73 11.02 -12.22 18.07
C ASN A 73 12.21 -12.33 17.11
N GLY A 74 11.97 -12.12 15.81
CA GLY A 74 13.02 -12.01 14.81
C GLY A 74 13.61 -10.61 14.76
N THR A 75 14.63 -10.44 13.93
CA THR A 75 15.27 -9.17 13.58
C THR A 75 15.24 -8.97 12.06
N GLU A 76 15.69 -7.80 11.59
CA GLU A 76 15.83 -7.56 10.16
C GLU A 76 16.84 -8.51 9.49
N ALA A 77 17.93 -8.85 10.17
CA ALA A 77 18.97 -9.75 9.66
C ALA A 77 18.65 -11.23 9.88
N ASP A 78 17.68 -11.54 10.75
CA ASP A 78 17.28 -12.90 11.13
C ASP A 78 15.77 -12.93 11.42
N PRO A 79 14.93 -13.00 10.38
CA PRO A 79 13.48 -12.94 10.53
C PRO A 79 12.92 -14.18 11.25
N ALA A 80 11.83 -13.99 11.99
CA ALA A 80 11.17 -15.09 12.71
C ALA A 80 10.51 -16.10 11.76
N LEU A 81 10.06 -15.63 10.60
CA LEU A 81 9.65 -16.44 9.46
C LEU A 81 10.52 -16.06 8.28
N GLY A 82 11.46 -16.93 7.92
CA GLY A 82 12.38 -16.71 6.80
C GLY A 82 12.22 -17.73 5.67
N PHE A 83 12.88 -17.47 4.55
CA PHE A 83 13.00 -18.40 3.45
C PHE A 83 14.36 -19.09 3.50
N SER A 84 14.40 -20.42 3.34
CA SER A 84 15.64 -21.18 3.50
C SER A 84 16.74 -20.83 2.50
N SER A 85 16.37 -20.36 1.30
CA SER A 85 17.31 -19.90 0.28
C SER A 85 17.67 -18.42 0.39
N GLU A 86 16.93 -17.65 1.20
CA GLU A 86 17.04 -16.20 1.35
C GLU A 86 16.84 -15.86 2.82
N ALA A 87 17.83 -16.19 3.65
CA ALA A 87 17.72 -16.09 5.10
C ALA A 87 17.50 -14.66 5.59
N SER A 88 17.86 -13.65 4.80
CA SER A 88 17.60 -12.24 5.07
C SER A 88 16.20 -11.79 4.65
N LEU A 89 15.41 -12.60 3.95
CA LEU A 89 14.03 -12.30 3.56
C LEU A 89 13.04 -12.96 4.52
N GLY A 90 12.05 -12.20 4.99
CA GLY A 90 11.04 -12.76 5.88
C GLY A 90 10.20 -11.75 6.63
N PHE A 91 9.50 -12.23 7.66
CA PHE A 91 8.69 -11.45 8.57
C PHE A 91 9.27 -11.47 9.99
N TYR A 92 9.30 -10.31 10.63
CA TYR A 92 9.74 -10.15 12.00
C TYR A 92 8.89 -9.11 12.75
N ARG A 93 8.97 -9.11 14.08
CA ARG A 93 8.30 -8.12 14.92
C ARG A 93 9.25 -6.95 15.16
N SER A 94 9.03 -5.81 14.52
CA SER A 94 9.89 -4.63 14.68
C SER A 94 9.59 -3.85 15.96
N ALA A 95 8.34 -3.87 16.42
CA ALA A 95 7.91 -3.23 17.66
C ALA A 95 6.61 -3.86 18.21
N ALA A 96 6.08 -3.28 19.30
CA ALA A 96 4.78 -3.70 19.82
C ALA A 96 3.67 -3.51 18.78
N SER A 97 2.98 -4.60 18.48
CA SER A 97 1.91 -4.65 17.46
C SER A 97 2.35 -4.29 16.04
N ILE A 98 3.66 -4.32 15.75
CA ILE A 98 4.19 -4.05 14.41
C ILE A 98 4.90 -5.30 13.87
N VAL A 99 4.37 -5.83 12.77
CA VAL A 99 5.05 -6.83 11.93
C VAL A 99 5.70 -6.08 10.78
N ALA A 100 6.97 -6.38 10.52
CA ALA A 100 7.74 -5.83 9.42
C ALA A 100 8.20 -6.95 8.49
N MET A 101 8.40 -6.59 7.23
CA MET A 101 9.12 -7.39 6.26
C MET A 101 10.56 -6.90 6.18
N THR A 102 11.52 -7.81 6.03
CA THR A 102 12.93 -7.44 5.87
C THR A 102 13.18 -6.80 4.49
N GLY A 103 14.18 -5.92 4.35
CA GLY A 103 14.61 -5.36 3.06
C GLY A 103 15.36 -6.41 2.24
N ILE A 104 15.24 -6.55 0.92
CA ILE A 104 14.90 -5.64 -0.18
C ILE A 104 14.24 -6.47 -1.28
N GLY A 105 13.22 -5.92 -1.93
CA GLY A 105 12.65 -6.51 -3.12
C GLY A 105 11.40 -5.77 -3.54
N GLN A 106 10.24 -6.25 -3.08
CA GLN A 106 8.94 -5.73 -3.46
C GLN A 106 7.87 -6.37 -2.58
N LEU A 107 6.89 -5.59 -2.12
CA LEU A 107 5.61 -6.15 -1.69
C LEU A 107 4.69 -6.18 -2.90
N SER A 108 4.42 -7.38 -3.43
CA SER A 108 3.43 -7.58 -4.48
C SER A 108 2.11 -8.00 -3.85
N VAL A 109 1.08 -7.18 -4.04
CA VAL A 109 -0.29 -7.47 -3.64
C VAL A 109 -1.15 -7.64 -4.90
N ALA A 110 -2.21 -8.45 -4.80
CA ALA A 110 -3.18 -8.56 -5.88
C ALA A 110 -3.86 -7.20 -6.12
N ASP A 111 -4.29 -6.96 -7.36
CA ASP A 111 -5.06 -5.77 -7.70
C ASP A 111 -6.32 -5.70 -6.82
N GLY A 112 -6.50 -4.57 -6.13
CA GLY A 112 -7.71 -4.27 -5.39
C GLY A 112 -8.83 -3.73 -6.28
N THR A 113 -9.97 -3.42 -5.67
CA THR A 113 -11.10 -2.74 -6.31
C THR A 113 -11.52 -1.52 -5.48
N GLU A 114 -12.40 -0.69 -6.02
CA GLU A 114 -12.94 0.46 -5.28
C GLU A 114 -13.65 0.07 -3.98
N ALA A 115 -14.33 -1.08 -3.96
CA ALA A 115 -15.04 -1.58 -2.77
C ALA A 115 -14.13 -2.36 -1.80
N LEU A 116 -13.02 -2.91 -2.31
CA LEU A 116 -12.07 -3.75 -1.59
C LEU A 116 -10.65 -3.39 -2.05
N PRO A 117 -10.06 -2.30 -1.53
CA PRO A 117 -8.74 -1.85 -1.93
C PRO A 117 -7.67 -2.86 -1.51
N SER A 118 -6.58 -2.94 -2.27
CA SER A 118 -5.47 -3.88 -2.01
C SER A 118 -4.69 -3.54 -0.75
N LEU A 119 -4.65 -2.25 -0.39
CA LEU A 119 -4.11 -1.74 0.86
C LEU A 119 -5.19 -0.87 1.48
N GLY A 120 -5.74 -1.29 2.62
CA GLY A 120 -6.86 -0.61 3.26
C GLY A 120 -6.79 -0.59 4.78
N PHE A 121 -7.79 0.02 5.40
CA PHE A 121 -7.92 0.14 6.85
C PHE A 121 -8.99 -0.82 7.36
N GLU A 122 -8.67 -1.62 8.38
CA GLU A 122 -9.58 -2.67 8.88
C GLU A 122 -10.92 -2.11 9.37
N SER A 123 -10.90 -0.96 10.04
CA SER A 123 -12.12 -0.29 10.53
C SER A 123 -12.93 0.36 9.41
N GLU A 124 -12.35 0.59 8.25
CA GLU A 124 -12.92 1.37 7.14
C GLU A 124 -12.57 0.69 5.82
N ALA A 125 -13.23 -0.44 5.55
CA ALA A 125 -12.89 -1.33 4.43
C ALA A 125 -12.96 -0.67 3.04
N SER A 126 -13.72 0.42 2.90
CA SER A 126 -13.79 1.19 1.65
C SER A 126 -12.70 2.26 1.52
N LEU A 127 -11.84 2.46 2.52
CA LEU A 127 -10.70 3.35 2.44
C LEU A 127 -9.45 2.58 2.05
N GLY A 128 -8.72 3.10 1.06
CA GLY A 128 -7.44 2.53 0.69
C GLY A 128 -6.97 2.87 -0.71
N PHE A 129 -5.96 2.13 -1.15
CA PHE A 129 -5.31 2.24 -2.45
C PHE A 129 -5.54 0.98 -3.28
N TYR A 130 -5.83 1.17 -4.56
CA TYR A 130 -5.96 0.08 -5.54
C TYR A 130 -5.47 0.53 -6.92
N ARG A 131 -5.18 -0.45 -7.79
CA ARG A 131 -4.84 -0.20 -9.19
C ARG A 131 -6.13 -0.09 -10.00
N SER A 132 -6.44 1.09 -10.53
CA SER A 132 -7.66 1.30 -11.33
C SER A 132 -7.47 1.00 -12.82
N ALA A 133 -6.23 1.11 -13.31
CA ALA A 133 -5.85 0.82 -14.69
C ALA A 133 -4.33 0.53 -14.80
N ALA A 134 -3.85 0.27 -16.02
CA ALA A 134 -2.41 0.18 -16.27
C ALA A 134 -1.70 1.46 -15.81
N SER A 135 -0.64 1.26 -15.02
CA SER A 135 0.17 2.33 -14.43
C SER A 135 -0.62 3.41 -13.68
N THR A 136 -1.81 3.07 -13.15
CA THR A 136 -2.70 4.02 -12.49
C THR A 136 -3.10 3.50 -11.10
N VAL A 137 -2.82 4.30 -10.07
CA VAL A 137 -3.26 4.06 -8.69
C VAL A 137 -4.42 5.00 -8.38
N ALA A 138 -5.42 4.50 -7.68
CA ALA A 138 -6.56 5.26 -7.19
C ALA A 138 -6.70 5.14 -5.67
N MET A 139 -7.25 6.19 -5.07
CA MET A 139 -7.68 6.24 -3.67
C MET A 139 -9.20 6.16 -3.62
N THR A 140 -9.75 5.34 -2.72
CA THR A 140 -11.21 5.15 -2.57
C THR A 140 -11.69 5.62 -1.20
N GLY A 141 -12.95 6.07 -1.15
CA GLY A 141 -13.68 6.48 0.05
C GLY A 141 -13.16 7.73 0.78
N ILE A 142 -12.16 8.43 0.24
CA ILE A 142 -11.58 9.62 0.89
C ILE A 142 -12.45 10.87 0.71
N SER A 143 -12.58 11.68 1.77
CA SER A 143 -13.19 13.02 1.71
C SER A 143 -12.18 14.12 1.37
N GLN A 144 -10.90 13.89 1.69
CA GLN A 144 -9.82 14.85 1.49
C GLN A 144 -8.50 14.12 1.26
N LEU A 145 -7.69 14.62 0.33
CA LEU A 145 -6.28 14.31 0.24
C LEU A 145 -5.50 15.45 0.89
N LEU A 146 -4.78 15.14 1.98
CA LEU A 146 -3.92 16.10 2.68
C LEU A 146 -2.48 15.87 2.26
N VAL A 147 -1.89 16.85 1.60
CA VAL A 147 -0.47 16.85 1.20
C VAL A 147 0.30 17.89 2.01
N ALA A 148 1.60 17.67 2.18
CA ALA A 148 2.47 18.67 2.77
C ALA A 148 2.46 19.95 1.93
N ASP A 149 2.72 21.09 2.57
CA ASP A 149 2.66 22.41 1.90
C ASP A 149 3.59 22.51 0.70
N GLY A 150 4.72 21.81 0.73
CA GLY A 150 5.78 21.90 -0.27
C GLY A 150 6.63 23.16 -0.14
N THR A 151 7.56 23.31 -1.07
CA THR A 151 8.43 24.48 -1.26
C THR A 151 8.50 24.81 -2.76
N GLU A 152 9.16 25.90 -3.13
CA GLU A 152 9.36 26.25 -4.54
C GLU A 152 10.21 25.24 -5.30
N ALA A 153 11.24 24.70 -4.66
CA ALA A 153 12.10 23.67 -5.24
C ALA A 153 11.50 22.26 -5.16
N LEU A 154 10.41 22.07 -4.40
CA LEU A 154 9.73 20.79 -4.21
C LEU A 154 8.25 21.02 -3.84
N PRO A 155 7.36 21.23 -4.82
CA PRO A 155 5.94 21.42 -4.59
C PRO A 155 5.29 20.25 -3.83
N GLY A 156 4.19 20.51 -3.12
CA GLY A 156 3.46 19.48 -2.39
C GLY A 156 2.79 18.45 -3.31
N LEU A 157 2.38 18.92 -4.50
CA LEU A 157 1.99 18.10 -5.64
C LEU A 157 2.86 18.52 -6.83
N GLY A 158 3.85 17.70 -7.18
CA GLY A 158 4.81 18.00 -8.25
C GLY A 158 4.96 16.86 -9.25
N PHE A 159 5.83 17.08 -10.23
CA PHE A 159 6.18 16.10 -11.27
C PHE A 159 7.63 15.64 -11.09
N GLU A 160 7.88 14.35 -11.28
CA GLU A 160 9.22 13.76 -11.01
C GLU A 160 10.31 14.34 -11.92
N SER A 161 9.99 14.62 -13.18
CA SER A 161 10.95 15.17 -14.16
C SER A 161 11.22 16.66 -13.97
N GLU A 162 10.32 17.40 -13.33
CA GLU A 162 10.41 18.84 -13.15
C GLU A 162 10.21 19.23 -11.68
N ALA A 163 11.33 19.30 -10.95
CA ALA A 163 11.34 19.49 -9.50
C ALA A 163 10.59 20.75 -9.01
N SER A 164 10.53 21.82 -9.81
CA SER A 164 9.88 23.09 -9.44
C SER A 164 8.49 23.30 -10.04
N LEU A 165 8.00 22.36 -10.86
CA LEU A 165 6.67 22.43 -11.46
C LEU A 165 5.66 21.70 -10.55
N GLY A 166 4.61 22.40 -10.15
CA GLY A 166 3.56 21.81 -9.33
C GLY A 166 2.72 22.83 -8.56
N PHE A 167 1.96 22.33 -7.60
CA PHE A 167 1.14 23.12 -6.68
C PHE A 167 1.70 23.08 -5.26
N ARG A 168 1.72 24.23 -4.60
CA ARG A 168 2.11 24.35 -3.19
C ARG A 168 1.26 25.39 -2.46
N ARG A 169 1.33 25.38 -1.14
CA ARG A 169 0.79 26.47 -0.31
C ARG A 169 1.89 27.51 -0.05
N SER A 170 1.75 28.73 -0.58
CA SER A 170 2.77 29.78 -0.40
C SER A 170 2.48 30.73 0.77
N ALA A 171 1.23 30.81 1.21
CA ALA A 171 0.81 31.55 2.40
C ALA A 171 -0.48 30.96 2.99
N ALA A 172 -0.97 31.51 4.11
CA ALA A 172 -2.25 31.11 4.65
C ALA A 172 -3.36 31.28 3.59
N SER A 173 -4.05 30.18 3.27
CA SER A 173 -5.14 30.15 2.28
C SER A 173 -4.73 30.54 0.84
N VAL A 174 -3.44 30.46 0.49
CA VAL A 174 -2.94 30.72 -0.87
C VAL A 174 -2.36 29.45 -1.46
N VAL A 175 -2.90 29.05 -2.62
CA VAL A 175 -2.35 27.98 -3.46
C VAL A 175 -1.69 28.64 -4.67
N GLU A 176 -0.50 28.16 -5.00
CA GLU A 176 0.31 28.68 -6.10
C GLU A 176 0.75 27.54 -7.01
N MET A 177 0.64 27.76 -8.32
CA MET A 177 1.29 26.96 -9.36
C MET A 177 2.57 27.65 -9.79
N GLU A 178 3.65 26.91 -9.92
CA GLU A 178 4.97 27.47 -10.18
C GLU A 178 5.65 26.94 -11.43
N ASN A 179 6.38 27.85 -12.10
CA ASN A 179 7.18 27.57 -13.30
C ASN A 179 6.42 26.84 -14.44
N GLY A 180 5.12 27.11 -14.62
CA GLY A 180 4.28 26.42 -15.62
C GLY A 180 3.04 27.19 -16.09
N GLU A 181 2.32 26.58 -17.02
CA GLU A 181 1.03 27.07 -17.54
C GLU A 181 -0.12 26.25 -16.96
N LEU A 182 -1.16 26.92 -16.46
CA LEU A 182 -2.42 26.26 -16.14
C LEU A 182 -3.34 26.26 -17.38
N THR A 183 -3.35 25.14 -18.11
CA THR A 183 -4.29 24.92 -19.21
C THR A 183 -5.55 24.21 -18.72
N ILE A 184 -6.73 24.78 -18.97
CA ILE A 184 -8.04 24.14 -18.72
C ILE A 184 -8.61 23.74 -20.08
N ALA A 185 -8.47 22.46 -20.43
CA ALA A 185 -8.81 21.95 -21.77
C ALA A 185 -10.32 21.97 -22.05
N ASP A 186 -11.14 21.67 -21.03
CA ASP A 186 -12.59 21.65 -21.12
C ASP A 186 -13.20 22.41 -19.93
N GLY A 187 -14.13 23.33 -20.22
CA GLY A 187 -14.77 24.18 -19.21
C GLY A 187 -14.27 25.63 -19.22
N GLY A 188 -14.65 26.40 -18.20
CA GLY A 188 -14.24 27.80 -18.05
C GLY A 188 -13.76 28.06 -16.63
N LEU A 189 -12.78 28.96 -16.49
CA LEU A 189 -12.33 29.44 -15.19
C LEU A 189 -13.39 30.41 -14.62
N ASN A 190 -14.08 30.01 -13.56
CA ASN A 190 -15.01 30.90 -12.85
C ASN A 190 -14.27 31.68 -11.76
N LEU A 191 -14.32 33.00 -11.85
CA LEU A 191 -13.63 33.91 -10.94
C LEU A 191 -14.66 34.87 -10.35
N SER A 192 -14.86 34.77 -9.03
CA SER A 192 -15.82 35.61 -8.30
C SER A 192 -15.21 36.92 -7.79
N SER A 193 -13.93 37.16 -8.06
CA SER A 193 -13.16 38.31 -7.58
C SER A 193 -12.23 38.83 -8.67
N CYS A 194 -11.24 39.64 -8.29
CA CYS A 194 -10.26 40.22 -9.18
C CYS A 194 -9.19 39.19 -9.60
N ILE A 195 -8.80 39.22 -10.87
CA ILE A 195 -7.52 38.66 -11.31
C ILE A 195 -6.53 39.83 -11.23
N THR A 196 -5.26 39.60 -10.87
CA THR A 196 -4.19 40.62 -10.97
C THR A 196 -2.92 40.03 -11.59
N SER A 197 -2.07 40.87 -12.19
CA SER A 197 -0.69 40.53 -12.55
C SER A 197 0.25 41.40 -11.72
N THR A 198 1.24 40.78 -11.08
CA THR A 198 2.31 41.49 -10.35
C THR A 198 3.55 41.71 -11.21
N VAL A 199 3.56 41.18 -12.45
CA VAL A 199 4.67 41.32 -13.38
C VAL A 199 4.55 42.64 -14.12
N ALA A 200 5.51 43.55 -13.92
CA ALA A 200 5.46 44.91 -14.45
C ALA A 200 5.26 45.03 -15.98
N ASN A 201 5.63 43.99 -16.73
CA ASN A 201 5.50 43.92 -18.19
C ASN A 201 4.80 42.62 -18.66
N GLY A 202 4.13 41.90 -17.76
CA GLY A 202 3.45 40.66 -18.09
C GLY A 202 2.00 40.93 -18.48
N ASP A 203 1.52 40.27 -19.53
CA ASP A 203 0.11 40.34 -19.90
C ASP A 203 -0.74 39.76 -18.76
N PHE A 204 -1.64 40.59 -18.26
CA PHE A 204 -2.57 40.21 -17.21
C PHE A 204 -3.71 39.31 -17.72
N LEU A 205 -4.10 39.52 -18.97
CA LEU A 205 -5.17 38.78 -19.62
C LEU A 205 -4.93 38.80 -21.14
N SER A 206 -4.62 37.64 -21.72
CA SER A 206 -4.59 37.43 -23.17
C SER A 206 -5.85 36.66 -23.56
N VAL A 207 -6.67 37.25 -24.43
CA VAL A 207 -7.94 36.65 -24.90
C VAL A 207 -7.86 36.51 -26.41
N THR A 208 -8.09 35.29 -26.92
CA THR A 208 -8.32 35.08 -28.35
C THR A 208 -9.54 35.87 -28.77
N THR A 209 -9.36 36.79 -29.71
CA THR A 209 -10.41 37.65 -30.21
C THR A 209 -11.31 36.90 -31.19
N PHE A 210 -12.58 37.27 -31.23
CA PHE A 210 -13.48 36.79 -32.27
C PHE A 210 -13.42 37.73 -33.48
N ALA A 211 -13.61 37.19 -34.68
CA ALA A 211 -13.67 38.01 -35.90
C ALA A 211 -14.87 38.99 -35.89
N ASP A 212 -15.95 38.62 -35.20
CA ASP A 212 -17.20 39.37 -35.12
C ASP A 212 -18.02 39.03 -33.85
N ASP A 213 -19.23 39.60 -33.73
CA ASP A 213 -20.21 39.29 -32.69
C ASP A 213 -21.19 38.15 -33.08
N THR A 214 -20.88 37.40 -34.14
CA THR A 214 -21.74 36.31 -34.59
C THR A 214 -21.87 35.25 -33.48
N GLY A 215 -23.10 34.84 -33.19
CA GLY A 215 -23.42 33.85 -32.16
C GLY A 215 -23.21 34.33 -30.72
N MET A 216 -22.99 35.63 -30.50
CA MET A 216 -22.91 36.19 -29.15
C MET A 216 -24.28 36.03 -28.45
N ARG A 217 -24.27 35.42 -27.25
CA ARG A 217 -25.47 35.21 -26.44
C ARG A 217 -25.93 36.53 -25.80
N ALA A 218 -27.22 36.63 -25.48
CA ALA A 218 -27.73 37.76 -24.69
C ALA A 218 -27.01 37.85 -23.34
N ASN A 219 -26.66 39.08 -22.93
CA ASN A 219 -25.88 39.43 -21.73
C ASN A 219 -24.43 38.92 -21.74
N ALA A 220 -23.89 38.53 -22.89
CA ALA A 220 -22.47 38.22 -22.99
C ALA A 220 -21.61 39.49 -23.09
N LEU A 221 -20.34 39.34 -22.70
CA LEU A 221 -19.24 40.25 -22.96
C LEU A 221 -18.25 39.52 -23.87
N ARG A 222 -17.74 40.18 -24.92
CA ARG A 222 -16.80 39.59 -25.88
C ARG A 222 -15.76 40.60 -26.32
N ILE A 223 -14.52 40.16 -26.52
CA ILE A 223 -13.50 40.95 -27.20
C ILE A 223 -13.50 40.54 -28.68
N VAL A 224 -13.77 41.51 -29.55
CA VAL A 224 -13.89 41.32 -31.00
C VAL A 224 -12.73 42.06 -31.68
N GLN A 225 -12.03 41.40 -32.59
CA GLN A 225 -10.98 42.02 -33.40
C GLN A 225 -11.43 42.10 -34.84
N SER A 226 -11.58 43.34 -35.30
CA SER A 226 -11.88 43.67 -36.69
C SER A 226 -10.64 44.24 -37.38
N ALA A 227 -10.71 44.45 -38.68
CA ALA A 227 -9.65 45.14 -39.44
C ALA A 227 -9.31 46.54 -38.86
N SER A 228 -10.29 47.17 -38.21
CA SER A 228 -10.21 48.51 -37.63
C SER A 228 -9.55 48.51 -36.25
N GLY A 229 -9.38 47.33 -35.64
CA GLY A 229 -8.81 47.16 -34.31
C GLY A 229 -9.69 46.32 -33.39
N ILE A 230 -9.36 46.35 -32.10
CA ILE A 230 -10.03 45.59 -31.04
C ILE A 230 -11.17 46.43 -30.45
N SER A 231 -12.33 45.80 -30.26
CA SER A 231 -13.49 46.35 -29.60
C SER A 231 -14.00 45.42 -28.51
N LEU A 232 -14.52 46.01 -27.42
CA LEU A 232 -15.30 45.30 -26.44
C LEU A 232 -16.77 45.33 -26.89
N ALA A 233 -17.36 44.16 -27.11
CA ALA A 233 -18.76 43.99 -27.46
C ALA A 233 -19.55 43.55 -26.23
N ILE A 234 -20.72 44.16 -26.02
CA ILE A 234 -21.71 43.76 -25.00
C ILE A 234 -23.03 43.52 -25.73
N ARG A 235 -23.67 42.36 -25.53
CA ARG A 235 -24.99 42.10 -26.12
C ARG A 235 -26.09 42.24 -25.09
N SER A 236 -27.03 43.15 -25.32
CA SER A 236 -28.22 43.33 -24.49
C SER A 236 -29.46 42.97 -25.30
N GLY A 237 -30.13 41.89 -24.92
CA GLY A 237 -31.20 41.30 -25.73
C GLY A 237 -30.69 40.91 -27.13
N SER A 238 -31.19 41.60 -28.16
CA SER A 238 -30.85 41.37 -29.56
C SER A 238 -29.84 42.38 -30.13
N THR A 239 -29.43 43.38 -29.35
CA THR A 239 -28.56 44.47 -29.80
C THR A 239 -27.16 44.32 -29.22
N THR A 240 -26.14 44.45 -30.07
CA THR A 240 -24.73 44.48 -29.65
C THR A 240 -24.24 45.93 -29.58
N TYR A 241 -23.53 46.27 -28.52
CA TYR A 241 -22.91 47.57 -28.28
C TYR A 241 -21.39 47.41 -28.27
N TYR A 242 -20.68 48.33 -28.93
CA TYR A 242 -19.22 48.30 -29.03
C TYR A 242 -18.55 49.47 -28.31
N LEU A 243 -17.45 49.19 -27.64
CA LEU A 243 -16.53 50.16 -27.05
C LEU A 243 -15.13 49.93 -27.65
N GLY A 244 -14.63 50.85 -28.47
CA GLY A 244 -13.32 50.71 -29.13
C GLY A 244 -13.33 51.15 -30.59
N ALA A 245 -12.38 50.62 -31.38
CA ALA A 245 -12.27 50.91 -32.81
C ALA A 245 -13.44 50.28 -33.58
N SER A 246 -14.56 50.99 -33.56
CA SER A 246 -15.85 50.60 -34.10
C SER A 246 -15.92 50.88 -35.59
N THR A 247 -16.05 49.83 -36.41
CA THR A 247 -16.73 49.95 -37.72
C THR A 247 -17.60 48.74 -38.09
N VAL A 248 -17.79 47.73 -37.22
CA VAL A 248 -18.68 46.61 -37.55
C VAL A 248 -20.09 46.92 -37.03
N SER A 249 -20.77 47.82 -37.75
CA SER A 249 -22.22 47.79 -37.83
C SER A 249 -22.60 46.59 -38.70
N GLU A 250 -23.66 45.88 -38.32
CA GLU A 250 -24.21 44.68 -38.96
C GLU A 250 -24.07 44.67 -40.50
N ALA A 251 -23.65 43.53 -41.03
CA ALA A 251 -24.09 43.01 -42.32
C ALA A 251 -24.68 41.62 -42.10
#